data_AF-A0A9P7ECT4-F1
#
_entry.id   AF-A0A9P7ECT4-F1
#
_cell.length_a   1.000
_cell.length_b   1.000
_cell.length_c   1.000
_cell.angle_alpha   90.00
_cell.angle_beta   90.00
_cell.angle_gamma   90.00
#
_symmetry.space_group_name_H-M   'P 1'
#
loop_
_entity.id
_entity.type
_entity.pdbx_description
1 polymer ?
#
loop_
_entity_poly.entity_id
_entity_poly.type
_entity_poly.pdbx_seq_one_letter_code
_entity_poly.pdbx_strand_id
1 'polypeptide(L)'
;DAETSDSVPKLNLDGEDVYNFEWSKGVEAFNHMSKDHLWALLGIPDQHLLFFNTLQDPYGNHDPWTKEGEDWFKYSGRGEHLALCWHQLVGVVKMVQNAFSGKPILLMDKVGLGKTIQVMALIAILAFYREYYTTNGCFPGKIGKIAGKQWRGDTLNIPDLSIILVILAALIHQFTSELHQYLRQGSFDILPYNGIWSNS
;
A
#
# COMPACT_ATOMS: atom_id res chain seq x y z
N ASP A 1 36.27 41.42 -22.07
CA ASP A 1 35.86 40.13 -22.66
C ASP A 1 35.60 39.13 -21.56
N ALA A 2 34.40 38.57 -21.61
CA ALA A 2 33.78 37.76 -20.58
C ALA A 2 34.18 36.29 -20.74
N GLU A 3 34.59 35.66 -19.64
CA GLU A 3 34.45 34.22 -19.46
C GLU A 3 33.75 33.98 -18.12
N THR A 4 32.44 33.78 -18.21
CA THR A 4 31.57 33.27 -17.15
C THR A 4 31.87 31.78 -16.93
N SER A 5 32.58 31.49 -15.84
CA SER A 5 32.70 30.14 -15.27
C SER A 5 31.45 29.89 -14.40
N ASP A 6 30.44 29.25 -14.98
CA ASP A 6 29.30 28.69 -14.24
C ASP A 6 29.80 27.62 -13.26
N SER A 7 29.86 27.96 -11.98
CA SER A 7 30.15 26.99 -10.93
C SER A 7 28.90 26.13 -10.69
N VAL A 8 28.92 24.89 -11.17
CA VAL A 8 27.94 23.85 -10.80
C VAL A 8 27.90 23.75 -9.26
N PRO A 9 26.72 23.81 -8.61
CA PRO A 9 26.66 23.63 -7.17
C PRO A 9 27.04 22.18 -6.84
N LYS A 10 28.21 22.00 -6.23
CA LYS A 10 28.61 20.72 -5.63
C LYS A 10 27.65 20.42 -4.47
N LEU A 11 26.85 19.37 -4.61
CA LEU A 11 26.18 18.76 -3.47
C LEU A 11 27.24 18.22 -2.52
N ASN A 12 27.44 18.91 -1.40
CA ASN A 12 28.23 18.42 -0.28
C ASN A 12 27.45 17.26 0.36
N LEU A 13 27.88 16.03 0.09
CA LEU A 13 27.33 14.81 0.67
C LEU A 13 28.00 14.46 2.01
N ASP A 14 28.78 15.37 2.58
CA ASP A 14 29.48 15.18 3.85
C ASP A 14 28.66 15.80 4.98
N GLY A 15 27.45 15.27 5.17
CA GLY A 15 26.63 15.51 6.35
C GLY A 15 26.86 14.38 7.34
N GLU A 16 27.89 14.48 8.17
CA GLU A 16 27.99 13.70 9.41
C GLU A 16 26.96 14.21 10.45
N ASP A 17 25.69 14.22 10.08
CA ASP A 17 24.61 14.12 11.05
C ASP A 17 24.29 12.63 11.14
N VAL A 18 25.04 11.94 11.99
CA VAL A 18 24.69 10.59 12.44
C VAL A 18 23.40 10.73 13.23
N TYR A 19 22.28 10.76 12.51
CA TYR A 19 20.98 10.44 13.08
C TYR A 19 21.15 9.08 13.72
N ASN A 20 21.23 9.06 15.04
CA ASN A 20 21.26 7.86 15.83
C ASN A 20 19.86 7.22 15.71
N PHE A 21 19.63 6.58 14.57
CA PHE A 21 18.40 5.89 14.23
C PHE A 21 18.41 4.65 15.11
N GLU A 22 17.74 4.73 16.25
CA GLU A 22 17.52 3.58 17.11
C GLU A 22 16.61 2.61 16.35
N TRP A 23 17.22 1.69 15.61
CA TRP A 23 16.56 0.67 14.81
C TRP A 23 15.86 -0.34 15.73
N SER A 24 14.71 0.04 16.29
CA SER A 24 13.71 -0.94 16.68
C SER A 24 13.05 -1.45 15.40
N LYS A 25 12.75 -2.76 15.30
CA LYS A 25 12.10 -3.33 14.10
C LYS A 25 10.68 -2.77 13.92
N GLY A 26 10.18 -1.99 14.88
CA GLY A 26 8.94 -1.21 14.80
C GLY A 26 7.69 -2.08 14.83
N VAL A 27 7.85 -3.39 15.03
CA VAL A 27 6.80 -4.41 14.98
C VAL A 27 6.75 -5.27 16.25
N GLU A 28 7.71 -5.11 17.15
CA GLU A 28 7.80 -5.86 18.41
C GLU A 28 6.55 -5.67 19.28
N ALA A 29 5.94 -4.48 19.20
CA ALA A 29 4.69 -4.14 19.84
C ALA A 29 3.50 -5.01 19.38
N PHE A 30 3.61 -5.71 18.25
CA PHE A 30 2.55 -6.56 17.71
C PHE A 30 2.78 -8.06 17.93
N ASN A 31 3.96 -8.49 18.40
CA ASN A 31 4.31 -9.91 18.54
C ASN A 31 3.33 -10.72 19.40
N HIS A 32 2.61 -10.08 20.31
CA HIS A 32 1.62 -10.71 21.19
C HIS A 32 0.17 -10.63 20.65
N MET A 33 -0.05 -10.01 19.49
CA MET A 33 -1.39 -9.81 18.93
C MET A 33 -1.74 -10.91 17.93
N SER A 34 -2.97 -11.45 18.02
CA SER A 34 -3.50 -12.37 17.00
C SER A 34 -3.91 -11.63 15.73
N LYS A 35 -4.10 -12.35 14.61
CA LYS A 35 -4.63 -11.77 13.36
C LYS A 35 -5.96 -11.03 13.59
N ASP A 36 -6.86 -11.62 14.38
CA ASP A 36 -8.17 -11.02 14.67
C ASP A 36 -8.03 -9.68 15.39
N HIS A 37 -7.09 -9.58 16.34
CA HIS A 37 -6.80 -8.33 17.02
C HIS A 37 -6.28 -7.27 16.06
N LEU A 38 -5.39 -7.64 15.13
CA LEU A 38 -4.85 -6.72 14.12
C LEU A 38 -5.95 -6.22 13.17
N TRP A 39 -6.85 -7.10 12.71
CA TRP A 39 -8.01 -6.72 11.92
C TRP A 39 -8.97 -5.80 12.67
N ALA A 40 -9.19 -6.06 13.96
CA ALA A 40 -9.98 -5.19 14.82
C ALA A 40 -9.33 -3.81 15.03
N LEU A 41 -7.98 -3.71 15.05
CA LEU A 41 -7.29 -2.42 15.07
C LEU A 41 -7.63 -1.58 13.84
N LEU A 42 -7.67 -2.22 12.66
CA LEU A 42 -8.05 -1.62 11.39
C LEU A 42 -9.55 -1.33 11.27
N GLY A 43 -10.38 -1.84 12.19
CA GLY A 43 -11.83 -1.67 12.11
C GLY A 43 -12.49 -2.49 11.01
N ILE A 44 -11.86 -3.61 10.62
CA ILE A 44 -12.34 -4.53 9.59
C ILE A 44 -12.49 -5.92 10.25
N PRO A 45 -13.48 -6.12 11.14
CA PRO A 45 -13.60 -7.35 11.93
C PRO A 45 -13.90 -8.59 11.06
N ASP A 46 -14.54 -8.39 9.91
CA ASP A 46 -14.89 -9.46 8.96
C ASP A 46 -13.69 -9.95 8.14
N GLN A 47 -12.50 -9.38 8.36
CA GLN A 47 -11.22 -9.75 7.73
C GLN A 47 -11.22 -9.69 6.20
N HIS A 48 -12.17 -8.95 5.65
CA HIS A 48 -12.35 -8.77 4.22
C HIS A 48 -11.94 -7.35 3.83
N LEU A 49 -10.85 -7.23 3.05
CA LEU A 49 -10.46 -5.96 2.47
C LEU A 49 -11.43 -5.59 1.36
N LEU A 50 -12.10 -4.45 1.51
CA LEU A 50 -12.83 -3.86 0.39
C LEU A 50 -11.85 -3.56 -0.74
N PHE A 51 -12.35 -3.62 -1.98
CA PHE A 51 -11.58 -3.44 -3.22
C PHE A 51 -10.57 -4.54 -3.56
N PHE A 52 -10.39 -5.55 -2.71
CA PHE A 52 -9.57 -6.72 -3.03
C PHE A 52 -10.37 -7.80 -3.74
N ASN A 53 -9.67 -8.62 -4.53
CA ASN A 53 -10.19 -9.90 -4.97
C ASN A 53 -10.34 -10.84 -3.77
N THR A 54 -11.34 -11.71 -3.80
CA THR A 54 -11.57 -12.71 -2.74
C THR A 54 -10.76 -13.98 -2.98
N LEU A 55 -10.41 -14.24 -4.24
CA LEU A 55 -9.70 -15.41 -4.69
C LEU A 55 -8.45 -15.00 -5.48
N GLN A 56 -7.44 -15.88 -5.47
CA GLN A 56 -6.24 -15.79 -6.28
C GLN A 56 -5.93 -17.15 -6.93
N ASP A 57 -5.30 -17.11 -8.09
CA ASP A 57 -4.73 -18.30 -8.70
C ASP A 57 -3.36 -18.57 -8.05
N PRO A 58 -3.16 -19.71 -7.36
CA PRO A 58 -1.88 -20.02 -6.72
C PRO A 58 -0.70 -20.11 -7.70
N TYR A 59 -0.97 -20.28 -8.99
CA TYR A 59 0.05 -20.36 -10.03
C TYR A 59 0.17 -19.07 -10.87
N GLY A 60 -0.74 -18.10 -10.70
CA GLY A 60 -0.71 -16.84 -11.43
C GLY A 60 -0.91 -16.97 -12.95
N ASN A 61 -1.61 -18.02 -13.41
CA ASN A 61 -1.86 -18.25 -14.83
C ASN A 61 -3.12 -17.53 -15.34
N HIS A 62 -4.06 -17.21 -14.44
CA HIS A 62 -5.34 -16.60 -14.79
C HIS A 62 -5.44 -15.16 -14.26
N ASP A 63 -5.54 -14.19 -15.16
CA ASP A 63 -5.69 -12.76 -14.83
C ASP A 63 -7.17 -12.43 -14.48
N PRO A 64 -7.48 -12.02 -13.24
CA PRO A 64 -8.84 -11.71 -12.82
C PRO A 64 -9.51 -10.56 -13.57
N TRP A 65 -8.74 -9.71 -14.26
CA TRP A 65 -9.25 -8.56 -15.02
C TRP A 65 -9.60 -8.92 -16.47
N THR A 66 -9.38 -10.18 -16.86
CA THR A 66 -9.79 -10.72 -18.16
C THR A 66 -11.08 -11.52 -18.02
N LYS A 67 -11.88 -11.59 -19.09
CA LYS A 67 -13.09 -12.41 -19.12
C LYS A 67 -12.79 -13.89 -18.85
N GLU A 68 -11.69 -14.40 -19.40
CA GLU A 68 -11.25 -15.77 -19.18
C GLU A 68 -10.94 -16.04 -17.70
N GLY A 69 -10.17 -15.16 -17.05
CA GLY A 69 -9.87 -15.30 -15.64
C GLY A 69 -11.11 -15.14 -14.76
N GLU A 70 -11.99 -14.19 -15.07
CA GLU A 70 -13.26 -14.03 -14.36
C GLU A 70 -14.10 -15.32 -14.40
N ASP A 71 -14.25 -15.93 -15.57
CA ASP A 71 -14.95 -17.21 -15.74
C ASP A 71 -14.24 -18.34 -14.96
N TRP A 72 -12.90 -18.37 -15.00
CA TRP A 72 -12.12 -19.35 -14.24
C TRP A 72 -12.35 -19.23 -12.72
N PHE A 73 -12.31 -18.02 -12.15
CA PHE A 73 -12.55 -17.80 -10.72
C PHE A 73 -13.98 -18.16 -10.31
N LYS A 74 -14.96 -17.96 -11.21
CA LYS A 74 -16.37 -18.30 -10.95
C LYS A 74 -16.66 -19.80 -11.02
N TYR A 75 -16.05 -20.51 -11.97
CA TYR A 75 -16.51 -21.86 -12.34
C TYR A 75 -15.49 -22.98 -12.06
N SER A 76 -14.20 -22.68 -11.90
CA SER A 76 -13.19 -23.74 -11.72
C SER A 76 -13.23 -24.39 -10.34
N GLY A 77 -13.65 -23.66 -9.30
CA GLY A 77 -13.50 -24.05 -7.90
C GLY A 77 -12.06 -24.21 -7.43
N ARG A 78 -11.07 -23.74 -8.21
CA ARG A 78 -9.63 -23.91 -7.95
C ARG A 78 -8.94 -22.66 -7.38
N GLY A 79 -9.65 -21.53 -7.31
CA GLY A 79 -9.11 -20.32 -6.70
C GLY A 79 -8.89 -20.50 -5.19
N GLU A 80 -7.75 -20.02 -4.70
CA GLU A 80 -7.45 -19.99 -3.27
C GLU A 80 -7.86 -18.64 -2.67
N HIS A 81 -8.22 -18.62 -1.39
CA HIS A 81 -8.55 -17.36 -0.72
C HIS A 81 -7.35 -16.41 -0.68
N LEU A 82 -7.54 -15.20 -1.21
CA LEU A 82 -6.57 -14.13 -1.07
C LEU A 82 -6.67 -13.56 0.35
N ALA A 83 -5.67 -13.86 1.19
CA ALA A 83 -5.63 -13.39 2.56
C ALA A 83 -4.22 -12.98 2.99
N LEU A 84 -4.13 -11.94 3.83
CA LEU A 84 -2.85 -11.50 4.38
C LEU A 84 -2.33 -12.50 5.43
N CYS A 85 -1.03 -12.82 5.29
CA CYS A 85 -0.27 -13.47 6.35
C CYS A 85 -0.14 -12.54 7.55
N TRP A 86 0.09 -13.12 8.74
CA TRP A 86 0.13 -12.33 9.99
C TRP A 86 1.18 -11.22 9.93
N HIS A 87 2.39 -11.53 9.44
CA HIS A 87 3.45 -10.53 9.31
C HIS A 87 3.11 -9.42 8.31
N GLN A 88 2.37 -9.75 7.24
CA GLN A 88 1.92 -8.75 6.25
C GLN A 88 0.91 -7.81 6.89
N LEU A 89 -0.02 -8.37 7.67
CA LEU A 89 -1.03 -7.59 8.39
C LEU A 89 -0.39 -6.66 9.44
N VAL A 90 0.64 -7.14 10.15
CA VAL A 90 1.43 -6.29 11.06
C VAL A 90 2.06 -5.10 10.31
N GLY A 91 2.70 -5.37 9.16
CA GLY A 91 3.25 -4.32 8.30
C GLY A 91 2.20 -3.29 7.86
N VAL A 92 1.02 -3.77 7.43
CA VAL A 92 -0.11 -2.92 7.04
C VAL A 92 -0.60 -2.06 8.20
N VAL A 93 -0.84 -2.64 9.38
CA VAL A 93 -1.26 -1.88 10.58
C VAL A 93 -0.26 -0.77 10.89
N LYS A 94 1.05 -1.09 10.84
CA LYS A 94 2.10 -0.10 11.10
C LYS A 94 2.11 1.00 10.05
N MET A 95 1.94 0.66 8.77
CA MET A 95 1.82 1.63 7.69
C MET A 95 0.63 2.56 7.87
N VAL A 96 -0.56 2.04 8.21
CA VAL A 96 -1.75 2.86 8.43
C VAL A 96 -1.53 3.82 9.61
N GLN A 97 -1.00 3.34 10.74
CA GLN A 97 -0.67 4.20 11.89
C GLN A 97 0.28 5.34 11.51
N ASN A 98 1.33 5.01 10.77
CA ASN A 98 2.32 5.99 10.32
C ASN A 98 1.72 6.98 9.30
N ALA A 99 0.86 6.52 8.39
CA ALA A 99 0.17 7.36 7.41
C ALA A 99 -0.71 8.42 8.11
N PHE A 100 -1.45 8.02 9.14
CA PHE A 100 -2.22 8.93 10.00
C PHE A 100 -1.35 9.84 10.85
N SER A 101 -0.12 9.45 11.16
CA SER A 101 0.83 10.27 11.92
C SER A 101 1.70 11.16 11.03
N GLY A 102 1.54 11.10 9.70
CA GLY A 102 2.40 11.81 8.75
C GLY A 102 3.86 11.33 8.75
N LYS A 103 4.12 10.10 9.23
CA LYS A 103 5.48 9.56 9.36
C LYS A 103 5.82 8.66 8.17
N PRO A 104 6.98 8.81 7.53
CA PRO A 104 7.44 7.87 6.51
C PRO A 104 7.71 6.49 7.12
N ILE A 105 7.68 5.45 6.29
CA ILE A 105 7.98 4.08 6.69
C ILE A 105 8.90 3.43 5.66
N LEU A 106 9.84 2.62 6.16
CA LEU A 106 10.69 1.78 5.34
C LEU A 106 10.35 0.31 5.62
N LEU A 107 9.81 -0.38 4.62
CA LEU A 107 9.51 -1.81 4.70
C LEU A 107 10.77 -2.63 4.34
N MET A 108 11.55 -3.02 5.36
CA MET A 108 12.75 -3.85 5.19
C MET A 108 12.49 -5.35 5.38
N ASP A 109 11.26 -5.79 5.14
CA ASP A 109 10.90 -7.20 5.17
C ASP A 109 11.77 -8.00 4.19
N LYS A 110 12.08 -9.26 4.56
CA LYS A 110 12.81 -10.19 3.68
C LYS A 110 12.19 -10.22 2.28
N VAL A 111 13.04 -10.36 1.27
CA VAL A 111 12.59 -10.58 -0.12
C VAL A 111 11.68 -11.81 -0.15
N GLY A 112 10.58 -11.73 -0.92
CA GLY A 112 9.59 -12.80 -1.01
C GLY A 112 8.47 -12.80 0.03
N LEU A 113 8.48 -11.90 1.03
CA LEU A 113 7.39 -11.81 2.03
C LEU A 113 6.11 -11.09 1.52
N GLY A 114 6.02 -10.79 0.23
CA GLY A 114 4.86 -10.09 -0.33
C GLY A 114 4.76 -8.65 0.19
N LYS A 115 5.74 -7.80 -0.14
CA LYS A 115 5.65 -6.36 0.15
C LYS A 115 4.60 -5.67 -0.73
N THR A 116 4.45 -6.11 -1.98
CA THR A 116 3.44 -5.54 -2.90
C THR A 116 2.03 -5.63 -2.31
N ILE A 117 1.62 -6.81 -1.85
CA ILE A 117 0.29 -7.00 -1.27
C ILE A 117 0.08 -6.14 -0.01
N GLN A 118 1.13 -5.88 0.79
CA GLN A 118 1.03 -4.96 1.92
C GLN A 118 0.76 -3.52 1.46
N VAL A 119 1.47 -3.05 0.42
CA VAL A 119 1.26 -1.71 -0.13
C VAL A 119 -0.14 -1.59 -0.75
N MET A 120 -0.60 -2.63 -1.46
CA MET A 120 -1.97 -2.63 -2.01
C MET A 120 -3.02 -2.64 -0.92
N ALA A 121 -2.80 -3.39 0.17
CA ALA A 121 -3.71 -3.41 1.30
C ALA A 121 -3.78 -2.05 1.98
N LEU A 122 -2.64 -1.35 2.12
CA LEU A 122 -2.63 0.03 2.60
C LEU A 122 -3.49 0.94 1.72
N ILE A 123 -3.31 0.89 0.40
CA ILE A 123 -4.07 1.73 -0.55
C ILE A 123 -5.57 1.46 -0.42
N ALA A 124 -5.97 0.19 -0.42
CA ALA A 124 -7.37 -0.21 -0.29
C ALA A 124 -7.98 0.22 1.07
N ILE A 125 -7.22 0.09 2.17
CA ILE A 125 -7.67 0.54 3.49
C ILE A 125 -7.85 2.06 3.52
N LEU A 126 -6.94 2.83 2.93
CA LEU A 126 -7.07 4.30 2.89
C LEU A 126 -8.27 4.73 2.05
N ALA A 127 -8.52 4.07 0.91
CA ALA A 127 -9.73 4.31 0.11
C ALA A 127 -11.01 3.99 0.90
N PHE A 128 -11.04 2.83 1.58
CA PHE A 128 -12.16 2.44 2.44
C PHE A 128 -12.39 3.45 3.57
N TYR A 129 -11.32 3.87 4.25
CA TYR A 129 -11.41 4.82 5.36
C TYR A 129 -11.97 6.16 4.92
N ARG A 130 -11.60 6.61 3.72
CA ARG A 130 -12.12 7.84 3.14
C ARG A 130 -13.64 7.74 2.92
N GLU A 131 -14.11 6.67 2.29
CA GLU A 131 -15.54 6.43 2.05
C GLU A 131 -16.33 6.26 3.35
N TYR A 132 -15.76 5.50 4.29
CA TYR A 132 -16.34 5.29 5.61
C TYR A 132 -16.50 6.61 6.36
N TYR A 133 -15.49 7.48 6.32
CA TYR A 133 -15.54 8.79 6.95
C TYR A 133 -16.59 9.69 6.31
N THR A 134 -16.73 9.69 4.98
CA THR A 134 -17.77 10.47 4.28
C THR A 134 -19.17 10.11 4.79
N THR A 135 -19.40 8.83 5.12
CA THR A 135 -20.71 8.37 5.61
C THR A 135 -20.88 8.55 7.13
N ASN A 136 -19.82 8.35 7.92
CA ASN A 136 -19.92 8.23 9.39
C ASN A 136 -19.34 9.42 10.17
N GLY A 137 -18.59 10.31 9.53
CA GLY A 137 -17.89 11.43 10.17
C GLY A 137 -16.76 11.03 11.13
N CYS A 138 -16.27 9.79 11.02
CA CYS A 138 -15.12 9.28 11.77
C CYS A 138 -14.46 8.12 11.01
N PHE A 139 -13.20 7.80 11.36
CA PHE A 139 -12.51 6.63 10.83
C PHE A 139 -12.83 5.37 11.67
N PRO A 140 -12.84 4.18 11.05
CA PRO A 140 -13.17 2.94 11.76
C PRO A 140 -12.01 2.46 12.64
N GLY A 141 -12.30 1.48 13.50
CA GLY A 141 -11.30 0.77 14.30
C GLY A 141 -10.67 1.58 15.44
N LYS A 142 -9.58 1.05 16.00
CA LYS A 142 -8.81 1.76 17.04
C LYS A 142 -7.98 2.89 16.46
N ILE A 143 -7.56 2.78 15.20
CA ILE A 143 -6.79 3.84 14.52
C ILE A 143 -7.59 5.13 14.45
N GLY A 144 -8.89 5.06 14.10
CA GLY A 144 -9.73 6.26 14.07
C GLY A 144 -9.91 6.94 15.42
N LYS A 145 -9.89 6.18 16.52
CA LYS A 145 -9.91 6.72 17.89
C LYS A 145 -8.61 7.43 18.24
N ILE A 146 -7.47 6.85 17.87
CA ILE A 146 -6.13 7.41 18.13
C ILE A 146 -5.91 8.67 17.29
N ALA A 147 -6.36 8.68 16.05
CA ALA A 147 -6.22 9.79 15.12
C ALA A 147 -7.12 11.00 15.44
N GLY A 148 -7.94 10.95 16.49
CA GLY A 148 -8.80 12.08 16.87
C GLY A 148 -9.82 12.49 15.80
N LYS A 149 -10.24 11.54 14.94
CA LYS A 149 -11.08 11.78 13.75
C LYS A 149 -10.46 12.72 12.70
N GLN A 150 -9.14 12.89 12.70
CA GLN A 150 -8.46 13.72 11.71
C GLN A 150 -7.41 12.91 10.96
N TRP A 151 -7.34 13.11 9.65
CA TRP A 151 -6.20 12.71 8.84
C TRP A 151 -5.02 13.62 9.15
N ARG A 152 -3.90 13.04 9.61
CA ARG A 152 -2.64 13.74 9.91
C ARG A 152 -2.73 14.88 10.93
N GLY A 153 -3.83 14.94 11.68
CA GLY A 153 -4.06 15.94 12.73
C GLY A 153 -4.43 17.35 12.23
N ASP A 154 -4.53 17.54 10.91
CA ASP A 154 -4.83 18.85 10.30
C ASP A 154 -6.04 18.84 9.38
N THR A 155 -6.41 17.66 8.87
CA THR A 155 -7.46 17.49 7.87
C THR A 155 -8.56 16.58 8.43
N LEU A 156 -9.83 16.86 8.15
CA LEU A 156 -10.93 16.01 8.64
C LEU A 156 -10.89 14.61 8.03
N ASN A 157 -10.85 14.52 6.69
CA ASN A 157 -10.83 13.26 5.95
C ASN A 157 -9.54 13.10 5.14
N ILE A 158 -9.27 11.88 4.66
CA ILE A 158 -8.21 11.58 3.70
C ILE A 158 -8.52 12.31 2.37
N PRO A 159 -7.61 13.15 1.84
CA PRO A 159 -7.80 13.82 0.57
C PRO A 159 -7.97 12.85 -0.61
N ASP A 160 -8.81 13.23 -1.57
CA ASP A 160 -8.98 12.50 -2.84
C ASP A 160 -7.87 12.85 -3.82
N LEU A 161 -6.70 12.27 -3.62
CA LEU A 161 -5.52 12.50 -4.45
C LEU A 161 -5.02 11.20 -5.04
N SER A 162 -4.43 11.29 -6.22
CA SER A 162 -3.77 10.15 -6.87
C SER A 162 -2.60 9.64 -6.04
N ILE A 163 -2.43 8.32 -6.02
CA ILE A 163 -1.30 7.65 -5.38
C ILE A 163 -0.26 7.35 -6.45
N ILE A 164 0.98 7.80 -6.22
CA ILE A 164 2.09 7.59 -7.14
C ILE A 164 2.94 6.42 -6.62
N LEU A 165 3.11 5.41 -7.47
CA LEU A 165 3.98 4.27 -7.22
C LEU A 165 5.17 4.34 -8.18
N VAL A 166 6.37 4.44 -7.62
CA VAL A 166 7.61 4.46 -8.40
C VAL A 166 8.22 3.06 -8.32
N ILE A 167 8.28 2.40 -9.46
CA ILE A 167 8.83 1.04 -9.60
C ILE A 167 9.93 1.02 -10.66
N LEU A 168 10.82 0.03 -10.58
CA LEU A 168 11.81 -0.20 -11.63
C LEU A 168 11.09 -0.56 -12.93
N ALA A 169 11.53 0.04 -14.05
CA ALA A 169 10.89 -0.17 -15.35
C ALA A 169 10.81 -1.65 -15.76
N ALA A 170 11.85 -2.43 -15.42
CA ALA A 170 11.88 -3.86 -15.69
C ALA A 170 10.80 -4.68 -14.95
N LEU A 171 10.23 -4.13 -13.87
CA LEU A 171 9.22 -4.80 -13.05
C LEU A 171 7.78 -4.36 -13.37
N ILE A 172 7.56 -3.46 -14.34
CA ILE A 172 6.23 -2.92 -14.62
C ILE A 172 5.22 -4.04 -14.91
N HIS A 173 5.55 -4.97 -15.81
CA HIS A 173 4.63 -6.05 -16.17
C HIS A 173 4.30 -6.95 -14.98
N GLN A 174 5.31 -7.38 -14.21
CA GLN A 174 5.10 -8.18 -13.01
C GLN A 174 4.24 -7.43 -11.98
N PHE A 175 4.54 -6.15 -11.76
CA PHE A 175 3.81 -5.33 -10.82
C PHE A 175 2.35 -5.17 -11.23
N THR A 176 2.08 -4.88 -12.52
CA THR A 176 0.71 -4.78 -13.04
C THR A 176 -0.06 -6.09 -12.88
N SER A 177 0.56 -7.25 -13.14
CA SER A 177 -0.07 -8.55 -12.89
C SER A 177 -0.40 -8.76 -11.41
N GLU A 178 0.51 -8.39 -10.50
CA GLU A 178 0.25 -8.42 -9.05
C GLU A 178 -0.90 -7.47 -8.66
N LEU A 179 -1.00 -6.28 -9.26
CA LEU A 179 -2.13 -5.37 -9.04
C LEU A 179 -3.46 -6.02 -9.45
N HIS A 180 -3.52 -6.64 -10.63
CA HIS A 180 -4.73 -7.31 -11.09
C HIS A 180 -5.11 -8.50 -10.19
N GLN A 181 -4.11 -9.25 -9.72
CA GLN A 181 -4.32 -10.36 -8.78
C GLN A 181 -4.92 -9.88 -7.46
N TYR A 182 -4.47 -8.74 -6.93
CA TYR A 182 -4.91 -8.27 -5.62
C TYR A 182 -6.15 -7.39 -5.66
N LEU A 183 -6.24 -6.47 -6.61
CA LEU A 183 -7.31 -5.48 -6.69
C LEU A 183 -8.45 -5.98 -7.57
N ARG A 184 -9.68 -5.70 -7.13
CA ARG A 184 -10.88 -5.99 -7.92
C ARG A 184 -10.92 -5.10 -9.14
N GLN A 185 -11.24 -5.66 -10.30
CA GLN A 185 -11.42 -4.87 -11.52
C GLN A 185 -12.45 -3.76 -11.32
N GLY A 186 -12.11 -2.55 -11.76
CA GLY A 186 -12.95 -1.36 -11.65
C GLY A 186 -12.97 -0.71 -10.26
N SER A 187 -12.18 -1.20 -9.30
CA SER A 187 -12.04 -0.54 -7.98
C SER A 187 -11.04 0.61 -7.98
N PHE A 188 -10.03 0.56 -8.85
CA PHE A 188 -9.02 1.60 -9.03
C PHE A 188 -8.68 1.75 -10.51
N ASP A 189 -8.47 2.99 -10.95
CA ASP A 189 -7.89 3.30 -12.25
C ASP A 189 -6.36 3.22 -12.16
N ILE A 190 -5.75 2.33 -12.95
CA ILE A 190 -4.29 2.13 -12.99
C ILE A 190 -3.75 2.80 -14.25
N LEU A 191 -2.89 3.81 -14.08
CA LEU A 191 -2.30 4.59 -15.17
C LEU A 191 -0.78 4.38 -15.23
N PRO A 192 -0.28 3.39 -15.99
CA PRO A 192 1.16 3.18 -16.14
C PRO A 192 1.78 4.32 -16.96
N TYR A 193 2.76 5.00 -16.38
CA TYR A 193 3.53 6.04 -17.08
C TYR A 193 4.87 5.47 -17.57
N ASN A 194 4.89 5.03 -18.82
CA ASN A 194 6.09 4.56 -19.49
C ASN A 194 6.54 5.68 -20.43
N GLY A 195 7.59 6.41 -20.04
CA GLY A 195 8.09 7.54 -20.82
C GLY A 195 8.58 7.10 -22.20
N ILE A 196 7.71 7.14 -23.21
CA ILE A 196 8.12 7.08 -24.60
C ILE A 196 8.40 8.52 -25.02
N TRP A 197 9.68 8.88 -25.09
CA TRP A 197 10.11 10.10 -25.77
C TRP A 197 9.94 9.87 -27.28
N SER A 198 8.88 10.42 -27.86
CA SER A 198 8.81 10.58 -29.31
C SER A 198 9.78 11.69 -29.72
N ASN A 199 10.94 11.34 -30.25
CA ASN A 199 11.73 12.30 -31.03
C ASN A 199 10.97 12.52 -32.35
N SER A 200 10.15 13.58 -32.39
CA SER A 200 9.74 14.25 -33.63
C SER A 200 10.92 14.98 -34.25
#